data_AF-A0A2V7I1E3-F1
#
_entry.id   AF-A0A2V7I1E3-F1
#
_cell.length_a   1.000
_cell.length_b   1.000
_cell.length_c   1.000
_cell.angle_alpha   90.00
_cell.angle_beta   90.00
_cell.angle_gamma   90.00
#
_symmetry.space_group_name_H-M   'P 1'
#
loop_
_entity.id
_entity.type
_entity.pdbx_description
1 polymer ?
#
loop_
_entity_poly.entity_id
_entity_poly.type
_entity_poly.pdbx_seq_one_letter_code
_entity_poly.pdbx_strand_id
1 'polypeptide(L)' 'MDRSQVSAVILAGGQGTRLRPLTLRTPKPIVPLLNVPFLAYQLDLLRRHGVT' A
#
# COMPACT_ATOMS: atom_id res chain seq x y z
N MET A 1 -14.46 -18.39 -20.74
CA MET A 1 -14.30 -17.07 -20.09
C MET A 1 -12.81 -16.82 -19.99
N ASP A 2 -12.26 -15.98 -20.86
CA ASP A 2 -10.86 -15.55 -20.78
C ASP A 2 -10.67 -14.82 -19.45
N ARG A 3 -9.98 -15.46 -18.49
CA ARG A 3 -9.53 -14.79 -17.27
C ARG A 3 -8.26 -14.04 -17.64
N SER A 4 -8.41 -12.92 -18.35
CA SER A 4 -7.32 -11.97 -18.48
C SER A 4 -6.81 -11.67 -17.06
N GLN A 5 -5.52 -11.89 -16.83
CA GLN A 5 -4.97 -11.77 -15.48
C GLN A 5 -5.12 -10.31 -15.02
N VAL A 6 -5.88 -10.11 -13.94
CA VAL A 6 -6.13 -8.79 -13.38
C VAL A 6 -4.83 -8.27 -12.77
N SER A 7 -4.30 -7.19 -13.35
CA SER A 7 -3.11 -6.51 -12.85
C SER A 7 -3.52 -5.30 -12.00
N ALA A 8 -2.77 -5.05 -10.93
CA ALA A 8 -2.98 -3.90 -10.05
C ALA A 8 -1.69 -3.07 -9.91
N VAL A 9 -1.86 -1.76 -9.77
CA VAL A 9 -0.74 -0.82 -9.52
C VAL A 9 -1.07 -0.01 -8.28
N ILE A 10 -0.15 -0.02 -7.30
CA ILE A 10 -0.23 0.82 -6.11
C ILE A 10 0.64 2.07 -6.32
N LEU A 11 0.00 3.24 -6.31
CA LEU A 11 0.71 4.51 -6.40
C LEU A 11 1.28 4.88 -5.02
N ALA A 12 2.56 4.60 -4.82
CA ALA A 12 3.31 4.81 -3.59
C ALA A 12 4.14 6.12 -3.59
N GLY A 13 3.71 7.13 -4.37
CA GLY A 13 4.42 8.40 -4.52
C GLY A 13 4.00 9.50 -3.53
N GLY A 14 4.86 10.52 -3.39
CA GLY A 14 4.58 11.74 -2.63
C GLY A 14 5.35 11.86 -1.30
N GLN A 15 5.65 13.10 -0.91
CA GLN A 15 6.54 13.43 0.23
C GLN A 15 5.93 13.23 1.63
N GLY A 16 4.64 12.90 1.74
CA GLY A 16 4.00 12.59 3.01
C GLY A 16 4.04 13.71 4.08
N THR A 17 4.12 14.98 3.68
CA THR A 17 4.42 16.13 4.57
C THR A 17 3.48 16.29 5.76
N ARG A 18 2.20 15.97 5.60
CA ARG A 18 1.17 16.05 6.66
C ARG A 18 1.36 15.06 7.81
N LEU A 19 2.08 13.97 7.59
CA LEU A 19 2.33 12.92 8.60
C LEU A 19 3.70 13.09 9.29
N ARG A 20 4.42 14.18 9.02
CA ARG A 20 5.67 14.47 9.74
C ARG A 20 5.37 14.60 11.26
N PRO A 21 6.24 14.10 12.14
CA PRO A 21 7.61 13.63 11.87
C PRO A 21 7.72 12.19 11.35
N LEU A 22 6.63 11.41 11.32
CA LEU A 22 6.65 9.99 10.96
C LEU A 22 7.21 9.74 9.56
N THR A 23 7.01 10.67 8.63
CA THR A 23 7.43 10.54 7.23
C THR A 23 8.75 11.20 6.88
N LEU A 24 9.52 11.70 7.87
CA LEU A 24 10.84 12.30 7.61
C LEU A 24 11.87 11.28 7.14
N ARG A 25 11.83 10.07 7.70
CA ARG A 25 12.76 8.97 7.41
C ARG A 25 12.07 7.68 6.95
N THR A 26 10.75 7.70 6.89
CA THR A 26 9.92 6.53 6.59
C THR A 26 8.92 6.90 5.50
N PRO A 27 8.95 6.25 4.33
CA PRO A 27 7.94 6.46 3.30
C PRO A 27 6.53 6.21 3.85
N LYS A 28 5.56 7.07 3.49
CA LYS A 28 4.16 6.94 3.91
C LYS A 28 3.60 5.50 3.77
N PRO A 29 3.85 4.76 2.67
CA PRO A 29 3.30 3.40 2.51
C PRO A 29 3.73 2.42 3.61
N ILE A 30 4.88 2.61 4.24
CA ILE A 30 5.40 1.70 5.28
C ILE A 30 5.32 2.28 6.69
N VAL A 31 4.67 3.45 6.87
CA VAL A 31 4.34 3.95 8.20
C VAL A 31 3.42 2.93 8.89
N PRO A 32 3.70 2.54 10.14
CA PRO A 32 2.90 1.54 10.84
C PRO A 32 1.54 2.10 11.23
N LEU A 33 0.50 1.32 10.96
CA LEU A 33 -0.85 1.47 11.49
C LEU A 33 -1.17 0.20 12.28
N LEU A 34 -1.46 0.34 13.58
CA LEU A 34 -1.67 -0.81 14.48
C LEU A 34 -0.56 -1.86 14.39
N ASN A 35 0.70 -1.41 14.38
CA ASN A 35 1.92 -2.23 14.25
C ASN A 35 2.06 -2.99 12.92
N VAL A 36 1.26 -2.66 11.90
CA VAL A 36 1.32 -3.24 10.56
C VAL A 36 1.63 -2.14 9.54
N PRO A 37 2.55 -2.33 8.57
CA PRO A 37 2.78 -1.34 7.53
C PRO A 37 1.49 -1.02 6.76
N PHE A 38 1.19 0.27 6.55
CA PHE A 38 -0.04 0.70 5.85
C PHE A 38 -0.25 -0.01 4.49
N LEU A 39 0.82 -0.24 3.74
CA LEU A 39 0.82 -0.96 2.46
C LEU A 39 0.29 -2.39 2.57
N ALA A 40 0.47 -3.07 3.71
CA ALA A 40 0.03 -4.44 3.89
C ALA A 40 -1.50 -4.57 3.81
N TYR A 41 -2.24 -3.57 4.28
CA TYR A 41 -3.71 -3.54 4.15
C TYR A 41 -4.15 -3.48 2.68
N GLN A 42 -3.42 -2.74 1.84
CA GLN A 42 -3.71 -2.65 0.40
C GLN A 42 -3.39 -3.97 -0.30
N LEU A 43 -2.25 -4.59 0.04
CA LEU A 43 -1.89 -5.90 -0.50
C LEU A 43 -2.87 -7.00 -0.08
N ASP A 44 -3.35 -6.98 1.17
CA ASP A 44 -4.38 -7.91 1.66
C ASP A 44 -5.70 -7.72 0.90
N LEU A 45 -6.12 -6.47 0.68
CA LEU A 45 -7.30 -6.16 -0.13
C LEU A 45 -7.17 -6.71 -1.56
N LEU A 46 -6.03 -6.52 -2.21
CA LEU A 46 -5.77 -7.04 -3.56
C LEU A 46 -5.80 -8.57 -3.59
N ARG A 47 -5.17 -9.23 -2.63
CA ARG A 47 -5.20 -10.70 -2.51
C ARG A 47 -6.62 -11.23 -2.34
N ARG A 48 -7.46 -10.59 -1.52
CA ARG A 48 -8.88 -10.97 -1.33
C ARG A 48 -9.70 -10.89 -2.64
N HIS A 49 -9.25 -10.10 -3.60
CA HIS A 49 -9.87 -9.97 -4.92
C HIS A 49 -9.16 -10.81 -6.01
N GLY A 50 -8.27 -11.71 -5.62
CA GLY A 50 -7.58 -12.62 -6.54
C GLY A 50 -6.48 -11.96 -7.38
N VAL A 51 -5.96 -10.80 -6.96
CA VAL A 51 -4.77 -10.20 -7.55
C VAL A 51 -3.54 -10.74 -6.83
N THR A 52 -2.65 -11.42 -7.57
CA THR A 52 -1.48 -12.16 -7.04
C THR A 52 -0.18 -11.64 -7.61
#